data_AF-T0PEF3-F1
#
_entry.id   AF-T0PEF3-F1
#
_cell.length_a   1.000
_cell.length_b   1.000
_cell.length_c   1.000
_cell.angle_alpha   90.00
_cell.angle_beta   90.00
_cell.angle_gamma   90.00
#
_symmetry.space_group_name_H-M   'P 1'
#
loop_
_entity.id
_entity.type
_entity.pdbx_description
1 polymer ?
#
loop_
_entity_poly.entity_id
_entity_poly.type
_entity_poly.pdbx_seq_one_letter_code
_entity_poly.pdbx_strand_id
1 'polypeptide(L)'
;MKIEHCKKEIKDYYINCKEEEVFNKLLYAREERADLIRNLSEKYKKTVICIRANYPGLYKINEESIKIVATLLEEAKEVFKGSITYDLYNITYEGPIAILIIDKTSKEVKRGAVKIEELHPLGRLADIDVYDELGIGISREEVQIARRRCFLCENEAHSCVRSKAHRLEEIKDYINKIVEGYGKE
;
A
#
# COMPACT_ATOMS: atom_id res chain seq x y z
N MET A 1 -5.08 20.02 2.61
CA MET A 1 -3.62 19.94 2.82
C MET A 1 -2.95 19.89 1.45
N LYS A 2 -1.86 20.63 1.22
CA LYS A 2 -1.23 20.71 -0.11
C LYS A 2 -0.68 19.34 -0.48
N ILE A 3 -1.28 18.70 -1.48
CA ILE A 3 -0.65 17.64 -2.25
C ILE A 3 0.55 18.32 -2.90
N GLU A 4 1.74 18.19 -2.35
CA GLU A 4 2.96 18.49 -3.09
C GLU A 4 3.03 17.47 -4.21
N HIS A 5 2.40 17.82 -5.35
CA HIS A 5 2.55 17.08 -6.59
C HIS A 5 4.05 16.93 -6.82
N CYS A 6 4.51 15.69 -6.81
CA CYS A 6 5.87 15.39 -7.19
C CYS A 6 6.09 16.01 -8.58
N LYS A 7 7.01 16.98 -8.69
CA LYS A 7 7.30 17.68 -9.95
C LYS A 7 7.96 16.79 -11.01
N LYS A 8 8.17 15.50 -10.69
CA LYS A 8 8.72 14.50 -11.62
C LYS A 8 7.59 13.80 -12.33
N GLU A 9 7.68 13.72 -13.65
CA GLU A 9 6.81 12.83 -14.40
C GLU A 9 7.20 11.37 -14.09
N ILE A 10 6.24 10.43 -14.19
CA ILE A 10 6.47 9.00 -13.93
C ILE A 10 7.68 8.48 -14.71
N LYS A 11 7.84 8.95 -15.96
CA LYS A 11 8.94 8.58 -16.87
C LYS A 11 10.33 8.96 -16.37
N ASP A 12 10.44 9.94 -15.46
CA ASP A 12 11.72 10.47 -14.98
C ASP A 12 12.31 9.70 -13.79
N TYR A 13 11.57 8.72 -13.25
CA TYR A 13 12.02 7.95 -12.10
C TYR A 13 13.07 6.90 -12.46
N TYR A 14 12.95 6.32 -13.65
CA TYR A 14 13.79 5.20 -14.09
C TYR A 14 14.66 5.52 -15.30
N ILE A 15 14.62 6.76 -15.78
CA ILE A 15 15.42 7.19 -16.94
C ILE A 15 16.91 6.93 -16.68
N ASN A 16 17.56 6.24 -17.63
CA ASN A 16 18.96 5.86 -17.58
C ASN A 16 19.40 5.03 -16.35
N CYS A 17 18.46 4.47 -15.57
CA CYS A 17 18.80 3.62 -14.43
C CYS A 17 19.02 2.17 -14.88
N LYS A 18 20.10 1.54 -14.39
CA LYS A 18 20.28 0.10 -14.52
C LYS A 18 19.37 -0.65 -13.54
N GLU A 19 19.03 -1.90 -13.85
CA GLU A 19 18.15 -2.71 -13.00
C GLU A 19 18.66 -2.83 -11.55
N GLU A 20 19.97 -3.04 -11.38
CA GLU A 20 20.64 -3.09 -10.07
C GLU A 20 20.46 -1.79 -9.27
N GLU A 21 20.56 -0.63 -9.94
CA GLU A 21 20.36 0.67 -9.30
C GLU A 21 18.90 0.84 -8.85
N VAL A 22 17.94 0.42 -9.68
CA VAL A 22 16.52 0.44 -9.32
C VAL A 22 16.25 -0.47 -8.11
N PHE A 23 16.85 -1.65 -8.09
CA PHE A 23 16.75 -2.57 -6.97
C PHE A 23 17.30 -1.97 -5.67
N ASN A 24 18.49 -1.36 -5.70
CA ASN A 24 19.07 -0.70 -4.53
C ASN A 24 18.22 0.46 -4.03
N LYS A 25 17.68 1.28 -4.94
CA LYS A 25 16.76 2.37 -4.57
C LYS A 25 15.45 1.86 -3.98
N LEU A 26 14.94 0.73 -4.46
CA LEU A 26 13.77 0.07 -3.88
C LEU A 26 14.05 -0.42 -2.46
N LEU A 27 15.22 -1.01 -2.20
CA LEU A 27 15.62 -1.42 -0.85
C LEU A 27 15.76 -0.21 0.09
N TYR A 28 16.41 0.85 -0.36
CA TYR A 28 16.55 2.08 0.42
C TYR A 28 15.19 2.70 0.75
N ALA A 29 14.27 2.77 -0.22
CA ALA A 29 12.92 3.29 0.02
C ALA A 29 12.14 2.47 1.07
N ARG A 30 12.42 1.17 1.22
CA ARG A 30 11.84 0.33 2.30
C ARG A 30 12.34 0.72 3.67
N GLU A 31 13.62 1.04 3.77
CA GLU A 31 14.23 1.52 5.02
C GLU A 31 13.68 2.90 5.37
N GLU A 32 13.64 3.83 4.41
CA GLU A 32 13.06 5.17 4.61
C GLU A 32 11.61 5.11 5.09
N ARG A 33 10.80 4.21 4.51
CA ARG A 33 9.42 4.00 4.97
C ARG A 33 9.37 3.46 6.39
N ALA A 34 10.21 2.49 6.74
CA ALA A 34 10.25 1.92 8.09
C ALA A 34 10.62 3.00 9.12
N ASP A 35 11.61 3.84 8.81
CA ASP A 35 12.01 4.96 9.65
C ASP A 35 10.94 6.03 9.74
N LEU A 36 10.26 6.35 8.63
CA LEU A 36 9.13 7.28 8.61
C LEU A 36 8.00 6.80 9.53
N ILE A 37 7.62 5.52 9.47
CA ILE A 37 6.58 4.95 10.35
C ILE A 37 7.02 5.04 11.81
N ARG A 38 8.27 4.68 12.13
CA ARG A 38 8.81 4.77 13.50
C ARG A 38 8.76 6.20 14.02
N ASN A 39 9.27 7.15 13.24
CA ASN A 39 9.31 8.57 13.60
C ASN A 39 7.90 9.15 13.82
N LEU A 40 6.94 8.79 12.95
CA LEU A 40 5.56 9.23 13.09
C LEU A 40 4.88 8.61 14.33
N SER A 41 5.10 7.32 14.57
CA SER A 41 4.58 6.62 15.76
C SER A 41 5.13 7.25 17.04
N GLU A 42 6.44 7.53 17.09
CA GLU A 42 7.08 8.20 18.22
C GLU A 42 6.56 9.63 18.44
N LYS A 43 6.38 10.40 17.35
CA LYS A 43 5.95 11.79 17.40
C LYS A 43 4.48 11.93 17.83
N TYR A 44 3.60 11.12 17.28
CA TYR A 44 2.15 11.26 17.50
C TYR A 44 1.61 10.35 18.59
N LYS A 45 2.30 9.25 18.92
CA LYS A 45 1.85 8.23 19.90
C LYS A 45 0.43 7.74 19.61
N LYS A 46 0.14 7.50 18.33
CA LYS A 46 -1.17 7.09 17.79
C LYS A 46 -0.98 6.03 16.73
N THR A 47 -2.08 5.40 16.34
CA THR A 47 -2.09 4.37 15.29
C THR A 47 -1.71 4.96 13.93
N VAL A 48 -0.84 4.28 13.20
CA VAL A 48 -0.40 4.65 11.86
C VAL A 48 -0.97 3.67 10.83
N ILE A 49 -1.58 4.17 9.77
CA ILE A 49 -1.91 3.39 8.57
C ILE A 49 -0.86 3.70 7.50
N CYS A 50 -0.36 2.67 6.81
CA CYS A 50 0.45 2.79 5.60
C CYS A 50 -0.23 2.06 4.45
N ILE A 51 -0.59 2.78 3.39
CA ILE A 51 -1.24 2.25 2.18
C ILE A 51 -0.21 2.22 1.05
N ARG A 52 -0.06 1.07 0.42
CA ARG A 52 0.82 0.85 -0.74
C ARG A 52 0.13 -0.03 -1.76
N ALA A 53 0.45 0.15 -3.04
CA ALA A 53 0.03 -0.82 -4.06
C ALA A 53 0.82 -2.13 -3.89
N ASN A 54 0.14 -3.27 -3.91
CA ASN A 54 0.76 -4.59 -4.01
C ASN A 54 1.12 -4.89 -5.48
N TYR A 55 1.85 -3.96 -6.10
CA TYR A 55 2.26 -4.06 -7.50
C TYR A 55 3.58 -4.87 -7.61
N PRO A 56 3.65 -5.87 -8.51
CA PRO A 56 4.79 -6.77 -8.59
C PRO A 56 5.94 -6.19 -9.44
N GLY A 57 7.17 -6.64 -9.14
CA GLY A 57 8.38 -6.22 -9.85
C GLY A 57 9.06 -4.96 -9.29
N LEU A 58 10.07 -4.48 -10.01
CA LEU A 58 10.94 -3.36 -9.60
C LEU A 58 10.35 -1.97 -9.92
N TYR A 59 9.59 -1.90 -11.01
CA TYR A 59 9.03 -0.65 -11.54
C TYR A 59 7.66 -0.38 -10.94
N LYS A 60 7.66 -0.01 -9.66
CA LYS A 60 6.43 0.17 -8.85
C LYS A 60 5.78 1.54 -9.01
N ILE A 61 6.44 2.49 -9.67
CA ILE A 61 5.87 3.80 -10.00
C ILE A 61 5.27 3.72 -11.40
N ASN A 62 3.95 3.60 -11.47
CA ASN A 62 3.18 3.51 -12.70
C ASN A 62 1.76 4.05 -12.47
N GLU A 63 0.97 4.17 -13.53
CA GLU A 63 -0.38 4.74 -13.46
C GLU A 63 -1.31 3.89 -12.58
N GLU A 64 -1.17 2.57 -12.63
CA GLU A 64 -2.00 1.64 -11.88
C GLU A 64 -1.74 1.74 -10.38
N SER A 65 -0.47 1.75 -9.97
CA SER A 65 -0.11 1.89 -8.55
C SER A 65 -0.55 3.24 -7.99
N ILE A 66 -0.43 4.32 -8.76
CA ILE A 66 -0.92 5.66 -8.39
C ILE A 66 -2.44 5.64 -8.24
N LYS A 67 -3.17 5.10 -9.22
CA LYS A 67 -4.63 5.02 -9.16
C LYS A 67 -5.10 4.18 -7.98
N ILE A 68 -4.45 3.04 -7.70
CA ILE A 68 -4.78 2.17 -6.55
C ILE A 68 -4.61 2.94 -5.24
N VAL A 69 -3.44 3.54 -4.98
CA VAL A 69 -3.16 4.17 -3.69
C VAL A 69 -3.98 5.44 -3.50
N ALA A 70 -4.13 6.28 -4.53
CA ALA A 70 -4.95 7.47 -4.46
C ALA A 70 -6.42 7.14 -4.16
N THR A 71 -6.98 6.13 -4.84
CA THR A 71 -8.36 5.69 -4.60
C THR A 71 -8.56 5.18 -3.18
N LEU A 72 -7.68 4.28 -2.72
CA LEU A 72 -7.81 3.66 -1.40
C LEU A 72 -7.48 4.62 -0.26
N LEU A 73 -6.67 5.66 -0.51
CA LEU A 73 -6.47 6.75 0.43
C LEU A 73 -7.78 7.51 0.68
N GLU A 74 -8.54 7.84 -0.37
CA GLU A 74 -9.82 8.53 -0.21
C GLU A 74 -10.86 7.64 0.49
N GLU A 75 -10.92 6.34 0.15
CA GLU A 75 -11.76 5.37 0.87
C GLU A 75 -11.38 5.28 2.36
N ALA A 76 -10.08 5.18 2.66
CA ALA A 76 -9.61 5.17 4.05
C ALA A 76 -9.95 6.48 4.78
N LYS A 77 -9.88 7.62 4.09
CA LYS A 77 -10.26 8.92 4.65
C LYS A 77 -11.73 8.97 5.04
N GLU A 78 -12.62 8.39 4.24
CA GLU A 78 -14.04 8.30 4.57
C GLU A 78 -14.30 7.28 5.70
N VAL A 79 -13.68 6.10 5.67
CA VAL A 79 -13.81 5.09 6.75
C VAL A 79 -13.34 5.61 8.10
N PHE A 80 -12.27 6.40 8.14
CA PHE A 80 -11.69 6.94 9.37
C PHE A 80 -11.98 8.44 9.60
N LYS A 81 -13.00 8.97 8.92
CA LYS A 81 -13.43 10.36 9.03
C LYS A 81 -13.64 10.80 10.48
N GLY A 82 -13.14 11.98 10.81
CA GLY A 82 -13.19 12.54 12.17
C GLY A 82 -12.17 11.97 13.16
N SER A 83 -11.38 10.96 12.77
CA SER A 83 -10.28 10.42 13.60
C SER A 83 -8.88 10.62 12.99
N ILE A 84 -8.79 11.21 11.81
CA ILE A 84 -7.51 11.47 11.13
C ILE A 84 -6.88 12.74 11.69
N THR A 85 -5.67 12.64 12.24
CA THR A 85 -4.94 13.78 12.79
C THR A 85 -3.77 14.24 11.91
N TYR A 86 -3.37 13.42 10.95
CA TYR A 86 -2.33 13.73 9.97
C TYR A 86 -2.49 12.80 8.76
N ASP A 87 -2.26 13.34 7.57
CA ASP A 87 -2.12 12.56 6.33
C ASP A 87 -0.84 12.93 5.58
N LEU A 88 -0.33 12.01 4.76
CA LEU A 88 0.83 12.19 3.91
C LEU A 88 0.69 11.32 2.66
N TYR A 89 1.09 11.83 1.51
CA TYR A 89 1.15 11.08 0.27
C TYR A 89 2.45 11.39 -0.46
N ASN A 90 3.25 10.36 -0.73
CA ASN A 90 4.56 10.47 -1.37
C ASN A 90 4.68 9.45 -2.51
N ILE A 91 5.52 9.77 -3.51
CA ILE A 91 5.93 8.81 -4.54
C ILE A 91 7.40 8.45 -4.30
N THR A 92 7.66 7.16 -4.05
CA THR A 92 8.99 6.61 -3.73
C THR A 92 9.33 5.48 -4.72
N TYR A 93 10.55 4.92 -4.64
CA TYR A 93 10.90 3.73 -5.44
C TYR A 93 10.12 2.47 -5.03
N GLU A 94 9.47 2.44 -3.87
CA GLU A 94 8.46 1.42 -3.54
C GLU A 94 7.11 1.62 -4.26
N GLY A 95 6.96 2.71 -5.01
CA GLY A 95 5.70 3.19 -5.55
C GLY A 95 5.10 4.32 -4.69
N PRO A 96 3.86 4.71 -4.98
CA PRO A 96 3.11 5.64 -4.15
C PRO A 96 2.85 5.05 -2.77
N ILE A 97 3.01 5.88 -1.74
CA ILE A 97 2.80 5.54 -0.34
C ILE A 97 1.89 6.61 0.24
N ALA A 98 0.79 6.20 0.87
CA ALA A 98 -0.02 7.08 1.71
C ALA A 98 0.13 6.69 3.18
N ILE A 99 0.21 7.68 4.06
CA ILE A 99 0.24 7.48 5.50
C ILE A 99 -0.88 8.29 6.14
N LEU A 100 -1.59 7.68 7.10
CA LEU A 100 -2.57 8.35 7.95
C LEU A 100 -2.24 8.10 9.42
N ILE A 101 -2.39 9.11 10.26
CA ILE A 101 -2.35 8.98 11.73
C ILE A 101 -3.78 9.04 12.23
N ILE A 102 -4.20 8.00 12.95
CA ILE A 102 -5.59 7.81 13.37
C ILE A 102 -5.68 7.78 14.90
N ASP A 103 -6.60 8.58 15.43
CA ASP A 103 -6.92 8.67 16.85
C ASP A 103 -7.93 7.58 17.29
N LYS A 104 -7.54 6.33 17.08
CA LYS A 104 -8.29 5.12 17.49
C LYS A 104 -7.31 4.00 17.84
N THR A 105 -7.80 2.94 18.48
CA THR A 105 -6.97 1.79 18.80
C THR A 105 -6.50 1.06 17.54
N SER A 106 -5.29 0.52 17.57
CA SER A 106 -4.70 -0.18 16.42
C SER A 106 -5.55 -1.37 15.93
N LYS A 107 -6.24 -2.06 16.84
CA LYS A 107 -7.17 -3.15 16.51
C LYS A 107 -8.43 -2.68 15.78
N GLU A 108 -9.03 -1.56 16.20
CA GLU A 108 -10.18 -0.97 15.50
C GLU A 108 -9.79 -0.52 14.10
N VAL A 109 -8.65 0.15 13.98
CA VAL A 109 -8.11 0.60 12.70
C VAL A 109 -7.78 -0.59 11.79
N LYS A 110 -7.17 -1.65 12.32
CA LYS A 110 -6.87 -2.87 11.55
C LYS A 110 -8.12 -3.53 10.99
N ARG A 111 -9.22 -3.58 11.75
CA ARG A 111 -10.50 -4.10 11.24
C ARG A 111 -11.06 -3.25 10.10
N GLY A 112 -10.96 -1.92 10.21
CA GLY A 112 -11.34 -1.01 9.13
C GLY A 112 -10.48 -1.21 7.87
N ALA A 113 -9.16 -1.30 8.04
CA ALA A 113 -8.22 -1.58 6.96
C ALA A 113 -8.55 -2.89 6.23
N VAL A 114 -8.80 -3.98 6.96
CA VAL A 114 -9.18 -5.25 6.33
C VAL A 114 -10.50 -5.16 5.59
N LYS A 115 -11.51 -4.45 6.14
CA LYS A 115 -12.77 -4.25 5.42
C LYS A 115 -12.56 -3.55 4.08
N ILE A 116 -11.68 -2.55 4.02
CA ILE A 116 -11.31 -1.90 2.75
C ILE A 116 -10.66 -2.91 1.80
N GLU A 117 -9.68 -3.70 2.29
CA GLU A 117 -9.00 -4.71 1.47
C GLU A 117 -9.93 -5.77 0.88
N GLU A 118 -10.98 -6.15 1.62
CA GLU A 118 -11.90 -7.23 1.24
C GLU A 118 -13.11 -6.76 0.43
N LEU A 119 -13.64 -5.57 0.73
CA LEU A 119 -14.88 -5.08 0.14
C LEU A 119 -14.66 -4.10 -1.02
N HIS A 120 -13.58 -3.31 -0.98
CA HIS A 120 -13.32 -2.35 -2.05
C HIS A 120 -12.83 -3.09 -3.31
N PRO A 121 -13.31 -2.76 -4.53
CA PRO A 121 -12.90 -3.44 -5.77
C PRO A 121 -11.38 -3.44 -6.00
N LEU A 122 -10.70 -2.35 -5.63
CA LEU A 122 -9.23 -2.24 -5.68
C LEU A 122 -8.53 -2.72 -4.39
N GLY A 123 -9.27 -3.06 -3.34
CA GLY A 123 -8.74 -3.30 -2.00
C GLY A 123 -7.68 -4.40 -1.96
N ARG A 124 -7.89 -5.50 -2.69
CA ARG A 124 -6.91 -6.59 -2.75
C ARG A 124 -5.60 -6.17 -3.42
N LEU A 125 -5.63 -5.17 -4.30
CA LEU A 125 -4.46 -4.70 -5.04
C LEU A 125 -3.54 -3.80 -4.21
N ALA A 126 -3.83 -3.62 -2.93
CA ALA A 126 -3.04 -2.85 -2.00
C ALA A 126 -2.73 -3.61 -0.72
N ASP A 127 -1.70 -3.13 -0.04
CA ASP A 127 -1.39 -3.45 1.34
C ASP A 127 -1.77 -2.25 2.21
N ILE A 128 -2.68 -2.47 3.17
CA ILE A 128 -3.06 -1.50 4.19
C ILE A 128 -2.51 -1.98 5.53
N ASP A 129 -1.26 -1.63 5.77
CA ASP A 129 -0.54 -1.96 6.99
C ASP A 129 -0.97 -1.02 8.13
N VAL A 130 -1.13 -1.56 9.34
CA VAL A 130 -1.52 -0.78 10.53
C VAL A 130 -0.49 -1.02 11.61
N TYR A 131 -0.02 0.06 12.24
CA TYR A 131 0.97 0.05 13.29
C TYR A 131 0.39 0.72 14.54
N ASP A 132 0.69 0.18 15.71
CA ASP A 132 0.27 0.76 16.99
C ASP A 132 1.07 2.02 17.36
N GLU A 133 0.80 2.58 18.54
CA GLU A 133 1.46 3.77 19.07
C GLU A 133 2.97 3.60 19.32
N LEU A 134 3.47 2.35 19.33
CA LEU A 134 4.88 2.00 19.46
C LEU A 134 5.53 1.72 18.09
N GLY A 135 4.76 1.82 16.99
CA GLY A 135 5.22 1.49 15.65
C GLY A 135 5.30 -0.01 15.38
N ILE A 136 4.65 -0.84 16.19
CA ILE A 136 4.60 -2.30 16.00
C ILE A 136 3.44 -2.62 15.06
N GLY A 137 3.74 -3.36 14.00
CA GLY A 137 2.74 -3.74 13.00
C GLY A 137 1.73 -4.75 13.54
N ILE A 138 0.44 -4.49 13.33
CA ILE A 138 -0.65 -5.39 13.71
C ILE A 138 -0.95 -6.38 12.60
N SER A 139 -0.82 -7.67 12.92
CA SER A 139 -1.07 -8.77 11.99
C SER A 139 -2.56 -9.05 11.79
N ARG A 140 -2.88 -9.86 10.77
CA ARG A 140 -4.26 -10.36 10.57
C ARG A 140 -4.67 -11.37 11.65
N GLU A 141 -3.74 -12.17 12.17
CA GLU A 141 -4.02 -13.14 13.23
C GLU A 141 -4.43 -12.44 14.54
N GLU A 142 -3.81 -11.30 14.86
CA GLU A 142 -4.13 -10.52 16.06
C GLU A 142 -5.56 -9.96 16.10
N VAL A 143 -6.21 -9.88 14.93
CA VAL A 143 -7.62 -9.51 14.78
C VAL A 143 -8.52 -10.67 14.35
N GLN A 144 -8.02 -11.91 14.40
CA GLN A 144 -8.73 -13.15 14.07
C GLN A 144 -9.26 -13.20 12.63
N ILE A 145 -8.50 -12.65 11.68
CA ILE A 145 -8.87 -12.59 10.26
C ILE A 145 -8.03 -13.60 9.48
N ALA A 146 -8.67 -14.28 8.52
CA ALA A 146 -8.02 -15.27 7.68
C ALA A 146 -6.92 -14.67 6.78
N ARG A 147 -5.97 -15.52 6.37
CA ARG A 147 -4.92 -15.16 5.41
C ARG A 147 -5.51 -14.82 4.04
N ARG A 148 -4.82 -13.95 3.28
CA ARG A 148 -5.26 -13.57 1.93
C ARG A 148 -5.11 -14.74 0.95
N ARG A 149 -6.13 -14.93 0.11
CA ARG A 149 -6.04 -15.78 -1.09
C ARG A 149 -5.28 -15.06 -2.21
N CYS A 150 -4.72 -15.84 -3.13
CA CYS A 150 -3.98 -15.33 -4.29
C CYS A 150 -4.89 -14.48 -5.21
N PHE A 151 -4.27 -13.59 -5.99
CA PHE A 151 -4.98 -12.80 -7.00
C PHE A 151 -5.62 -13.64 -8.10
N LEU A 152 -4.90 -14.69 -8.51
CA LEU A 152 -5.18 -15.44 -9.73
C LEU A 152 -5.78 -16.83 -9.45
N CYS A 153 -5.77 -17.29 -8.20
CA CYS A 153 -6.32 -18.59 -7.82
C CYS A 153 -6.82 -18.58 -6.37
N GLU A 154 -7.42 -19.70 -5.95
CA GLU A 154 -8.01 -19.82 -4.61
C GLU A 154 -7.02 -20.21 -3.50
N ASN A 155 -5.76 -20.49 -3.85
CA ASN A 155 -4.72 -20.85 -2.88
C ASN A 155 -4.32 -19.66 -2.00
N GLU A 156 -3.70 -19.93 -0.85
CA GLU A 156 -3.07 -18.87 -0.04
C GLU A 156 -1.99 -18.13 -0.85
N ALA A 157 -2.02 -16.80 -0.83
CA ALA A 157 -1.11 -15.97 -1.61
C ALA A 157 0.38 -16.28 -1.34
N HIS A 158 0.72 -16.54 -0.07
CA HIS A 158 2.08 -16.90 0.35
C HIS A 158 2.60 -18.18 -0.34
N SER A 159 1.74 -19.19 -0.52
CA SER A 159 2.09 -20.43 -1.21
C SER A 159 2.42 -20.18 -2.68
N CYS A 160 1.62 -19.38 -3.37
CA CYS A 160 1.83 -19.04 -4.78
C CYS A 160 3.11 -18.21 -5.01
N VAL A 161 3.42 -17.27 -4.12
CA VAL A 161 4.66 -16.48 -4.20
C VAL A 161 5.87 -17.40 -4.03
N ARG A 162 5.84 -18.28 -3.03
CA ARG A 162 6.94 -19.22 -2.75
C ARG A 162 7.15 -20.21 -3.89
N SER A 163 6.08 -20.71 -4.50
CA SER A 163 6.16 -21.67 -5.61
C SER A 163 6.35 -21.02 -6.99
N LYS A 164 6.35 -19.68 -7.06
CA LYS A 164 6.30 -18.92 -8.34
C LYS A 164 5.19 -19.45 -9.26
N ALA A 165 4.00 -19.68 -8.70
CA ALA A 165 2.89 -20.33 -9.42
C ALA A 165 2.39 -19.56 -10.65
N HIS A 166 2.65 -18.24 -10.71
CA HIS A 166 2.17 -17.36 -11.77
C HIS A 166 3.32 -16.52 -12.33
N ARG A 167 3.25 -16.19 -13.62
CA ARG A 167 4.21 -15.30 -14.27
C ARG A 167 3.95 -13.85 -13.86
N LEU A 168 4.99 -13.02 -13.95
CA LEU A 168 4.92 -11.62 -13.57
C LEU A 168 3.90 -10.87 -14.45
N GLU A 169 3.89 -11.18 -15.74
CA GLU A 169 3.00 -10.58 -16.75
C GLU A 169 1.54 -10.90 -16.44
N GLU A 170 1.22 -12.15 -16.07
CA GLU A 170 -0.15 -12.54 -15.72
C GLU A 170 -0.69 -11.76 -14.50
N ILE A 171 0.15 -11.50 -13.51
CA ILE A 171 -0.23 -10.71 -12.33
C ILE A 171 -0.46 -9.24 -12.72
N LYS A 172 0.41 -8.68 -13.57
CA LYS A 172 0.27 -7.30 -14.06
C LYS A 172 -0.99 -7.14 -14.91
N ASP A 173 -1.24 -8.05 -15.85
CA ASP A 173 -2.44 -8.02 -16.70
C ASP A 173 -3.72 -8.10 -15.86
N TYR A 174 -3.73 -8.93 -14.82
CA TYR A 174 -4.84 -8.99 -13.88
C TYR A 174 -5.04 -7.66 -13.14
N ILE A 175 -3.97 -7.07 -12.60
CA ILE A 175 -4.03 -5.75 -11.93
C ILE A 175 -4.59 -4.70 -12.88
N ASN A 176 -4.03 -4.60 -14.09
CA ASN A 176 -4.41 -3.62 -15.10
C ASN A 176 -5.89 -3.76 -15.46
N LYS A 177 -6.38 -4.99 -15.69
CA LYS A 177 -7.79 -5.25 -15.99
C LYS A 177 -8.74 -4.77 -14.89
N ILE A 178 -8.39 -5.02 -13.62
CA ILE A 178 -9.21 -4.56 -12.48
C ILE A 178 -9.19 -3.03 -12.38
N VAL A 179 -8.03 -2.40 -12.55
CA VAL A 179 -7.87 -0.95 -12.48
C VAL A 179 -8.57 -0.22 -13.65
N GLU A 180 -8.52 -0.77 -14.86
CA GLU A 180 -9.19 -0.24 -16.05
C GLU A 180 -10.71 -0.38 -16.00
N GLY A 181 -11.22 -1.44 -15.34
CA GLY A 181 -12.65 -1.63 -15.10
C GLY A 181 -13.19 -0.71 -14.00
N TYR A 182 -12.35 -0.28 -13.07
CA TYR A 182 -12.75 0.57 -11.95
C TYR A 182 -13.10 2.00 -12.38
N GLY A 183 -14.34 2.42 -12.08
CA GLY A 183 -14.89 3.75 -12.39
C GLY A 183 -15.61 3.84 -13.74
N LYS A 184 -15.90 2.71 -14.40
CA LYS A 184 -16.67 2.63 -15.66
C LYS A 184 -18.16 2.27 -15.46
N GLU A 185 -18.69 2.49 -14.26
CA GLU A 185 -20.11 2.29 -13.92
C GLU A 185 -20.78 3.60 -13.52
#